data_AF-A0A6J4VR91-F1
#
_entry.id   AF-A0A6J4VR91-F1
#
_cell.length_a   1.000
_cell.length_b   1.000
_cell.length_c   1.000
_cell.angle_alpha   90.00
_cell.angle_beta   90.00
_cell.angle_gamma   90.00
#
_symmetry.space_group_name_H-M   'P 1'
#
loop_
_entity.id
_entity.type
_entity.pdbx_description
1 polymer ?
#
loop_
_entity_poly.entity_id
_entity_poly.type
_entity_poly.pdbx_seq_one_letter_code
_entity_poly.pdbx_strand_id
1 'polypeptide(L)'
;MVVIEYLGGVPRRPAAARVEASVRDGMLHLKQGDFLRGWTCRVPLTTITGAELATARDVGAAGIQPLDGRGPLGDMREYLLAIEAPLRDGATTIILRGPPATLERLRQEILRGRMRAAKQWRS
;
A
#
# COMPACT_ATOMS: atom_id res chain seq x y z
N MET A 1 -5.24 4.17 -12.07
CA MET A 1 -6.10 3.77 -10.94
C MET A 1 -6.40 2.28 -11.09
N VAL A 2 -6.28 1.52 -10.01
CA VAL A 2 -6.49 0.07 -9.98
C VAL A 2 -7.37 -0.30 -8.78
N VAL A 3 -8.23 -1.30 -8.91
CA VAL A 3 -8.99 -1.85 -7.78
C VAL A 3 -8.26 -3.08 -7.27
N ILE A 4 -7.87 -3.04 -6.00
CA ILE A 4 -7.06 -4.06 -5.34
C ILE A 4 -7.58 -4.28 -3.93
N GLU A 5 -7.15 -5.37 -3.31
CA GLU A 5 -7.50 -5.62 -1.92
C GLU A 5 -6.46 -5.04 -0.98
N TYR A 6 -6.93 -4.38 0.07
CA TYR A 6 -6.14 -3.83 1.14
C TYR A 6 -6.21 -4.76 2.35
N LEU A 7 -5.06 -5.24 2.80
CA LEU A 7 -4.95 -6.18 3.91
C LEU A 7 -4.62 -5.51 5.25
N GLY A 8 -4.26 -4.22 5.25
CA GLY A 8 -4.04 -3.44 6.46
C GLY A 8 -2.81 -2.51 6.39
N GLY A 9 -2.45 -1.92 7.53
CA GLY A 9 -1.30 -1.01 7.66
C GLY A 9 -1.65 0.49 7.74
N VAL A 10 -2.91 0.88 7.57
CA VAL A 10 -3.38 2.24 7.87
C VAL A 10 -4.15 2.21 9.20
N PRO A 11 -3.76 3.02 10.21
CA PRO A 11 -4.39 3.03 11.52
C PRO A 11 -5.91 3.21 11.46
N ARG A 12 -6.63 2.43 12.26
CA ARG A 12 -8.10 2.53 12.42
C ARG A 12 -8.88 2.30 11.11
N ARG A 13 -8.30 1.59 10.14
CA ARG A 13 -8.98 1.24 8.87
C ARG A 13 -9.28 -0.25 8.80
N PRO A 14 -10.46 -0.64 8.31
CA PRO A 14 -10.82 -2.04 8.19
C PRO A 14 -9.89 -2.74 7.18
N ALA A 15 -9.24 -3.81 7.64
CA ALA A 15 -8.49 -4.74 6.78
C ALA A 15 -9.43 -5.56 5.88
N ALA A 16 -8.85 -6.26 4.90
CA ALA A 16 -9.57 -7.09 3.92
C ALA A 16 -10.67 -6.32 3.17
N ALA A 17 -10.34 -5.10 2.72
CA ALA A 17 -11.26 -4.21 2.01
C ALA A 17 -10.84 -4.02 0.54
N ARG A 18 -11.79 -3.89 -0.38
CA ARG A 18 -11.49 -3.47 -1.76
C ARG A 18 -11.26 -1.96 -1.78
N VAL A 19 -10.12 -1.55 -2.33
CA VAL A 19 -9.74 -0.14 -2.45
C VAL A 19 -9.36 0.21 -3.88
N GLU A 20 -9.68 1.43 -4.28
CA GLU A 20 -9.09 2.11 -5.43
C GLU A 20 -7.71 2.63 -5.02
N ALA A 21 -6.66 2.16 -5.70
CA ALA A 21 -5.30 2.64 -5.54
C ALA A 21 -4.84 3.41 -6.78
N SER A 22 -4.17 4.55 -6.56
CA SER A 22 -3.57 5.34 -7.65
C SER A 22 -2.45 6.22 -7.17
N VAL A 23 -1.45 6.45 -8.03
CA VAL A 23 -0.43 7.47 -7.81
C VAL A 23 -0.77 8.71 -8.62
N ARG A 24 -0.96 9.84 -7.94
CA ARG A 24 -1.23 11.15 -8.57
C ARG A 24 -0.83 12.27 -7.63
N ASP A 25 -0.44 13.41 -8.20
CA ASP A 25 -0.11 14.64 -7.45
C ASP A 25 0.97 14.42 -6.37
N GLY A 26 1.98 13.59 -6.65
CA GLY A 26 3.04 13.27 -5.69
C GLY A 26 2.59 12.43 -4.49
N MET A 27 1.42 11.81 -4.58
CA MET A 27 0.79 11.03 -3.50
C MET A 27 0.38 9.63 -4.00
N LEU A 28 0.48 8.65 -3.13
CA LEU A 28 -0.28 7.40 -3.23
C LEU A 28 -1.66 7.63 -2.59
N HIS A 29 -2.73 7.45 -3.38
CA HIS A 29 -4.11 7.54 -2.93
C HIS A 29 -4.67 6.12 -2.80
N LEU A 30 -5.21 5.81 -1.63
CA LEU A 30 -6.01 4.63 -1.37
C LEU A 30 -7.41 5.08 -0.97
N LYS A 31 -8.44 4.56 -1.63
CA LYS A 31 -9.82 4.93 -1.36
C LYS A 31 -10.70 3.70 -1.30
N GLN A 32 -11.39 3.50 -0.18
CA GLN A 32 -12.51 2.57 -0.12
C GLN A 32 -13.79 3.34 -0.45
N GLY A 33 -14.46 2.98 -1.54
CA GLY A 33 -15.74 3.55 -1.93
C GLY A 33 -16.88 2.76 -1.33
N ASP A 34 -17.49 3.28 -0.25
CA ASP A 34 -18.81 2.86 0.21
C ASP A 34 -19.55 4.06 0.78
N PHE A 35 -20.81 4.26 0.36
CA PHE A 35 -21.62 5.47 0.56
C PHE A 35 -21.79 5.91 2.03
N LEU A 36 -21.60 5.01 3.00
CA LEU A 36 -21.78 5.29 4.44
C LEU A 36 -20.53 5.05 5.31
N ARG A 37 -19.49 4.38 4.81
CA ARG A 37 -18.31 3.97 5.61
C ARG A 37 -16.98 4.00 4.84
N GLY A 38 -16.96 4.63 3.67
CA GLY A 38 -15.75 4.79 2.86
C GLY A 38 -14.68 5.63 3.55
N TRP A 39 -13.43 5.41 3.16
CA TRP A 39 -12.31 6.21 3.65
C TRP A 39 -11.33 6.51 2.52
N THR A 40 -10.49 7.52 2.76
CA THR A 40 -9.38 7.86 1.87
C THR A 40 -8.12 8.01 2.70
N CYS A 41 -7.04 7.36 2.28
CA CYS A 41 -5.70 7.54 2.77
C CYS A 41 -4.85 8.15 1.66
N ARG A 42 -4.04 9.15 2.01
CA ARG A 42 -3.11 9.81 1.11
C ARG A 42 -1.73 9.73 1.75
N VAL A 43 -0.82 9.06 1.06
CA VAL A 43 0.57 8.88 1.51
C VAL A 43 1.46 9.68 0.58
N PRO A 44 2.18 10.70 1.06
CA PRO A 44 3.18 11.38 0.25
C PRO A 44 4.21 10.39 -0.28
N LEU A 45 4.50 10.45 -1.58
CA LEU A 45 5.51 9.54 -2.13
C LEU A 45 6.88 9.80 -1.48
N THR A 46 7.19 11.04 -1.14
CA THR A 46 8.42 11.42 -0.43
C THR A 46 8.59 10.74 0.92
N THR A 47 7.50 10.33 1.59
CA THR A 47 7.57 9.65 2.88
C THR A 47 7.65 8.14 2.74
N ILE A 48 7.26 7.57 1.59
CA ILE A 48 7.40 6.12 1.35
C ILE A 48 8.90 5.77 1.39
N THR A 49 9.29 4.82 2.22
CA THR A 49 10.68 4.34 2.35
C THR A 49 10.94 3.14 1.44
N GLY A 50 9.97 2.23 1.37
CA GLY A 50 10.02 0.98 0.60
C GLY A 50 8.72 0.68 -0.15
N ALA A 51 8.82 -0.01 -1.29
CA ALA A 51 7.69 -0.54 -2.06
C ALA A 51 8.12 -1.83 -2.75
N GLU A 52 7.78 -2.97 -2.14
CA GLU A 52 8.32 -4.28 -2.50
C GLU A 52 7.20 -5.28 -2.82
N LEU A 53 7.42 -6.06 -3.88
CA LEU A 53 6.59 -7.23 -4.14
C LEU A 53 7.11 -8.40 -3.32
N ALA A 54 6.20 -9.11 -2.69
CA ALA A 54 6.49 -10.30 -1.90
C ALA A 54 5.36 -11.32 -2.04
N THR A 55 5.62 -12.56 -1.68
CA THR A 55 4.52 -13.51 -1.50
C THR A 55 3.95 -13.39 -0.09
N ALA A 56 2.71 -13.84 0.11
CA ALA A 56 2.12 -13.95 1.46
C ALA A 56 3.00 -14.78 2.41
N ARG A 57 3.71 -15.79 1.90
CA ARG A 57 4.70 -16.56 2.67
C ARG A 57 5.86 -15.69 3.16
N ASP A 58 6.44 -14.87 2.29
CA ASP A 58 7.61 -14.05 2.64
C ASP A 58 7.22 -12.95 3.64
N VAL A 59 6.06 -12.32 3.45
CA VAL A 59 5.50 -11.34 4.39
C VAL A 59 5.23 -11.98 5.76
N GLY A 60 4.65 -13.19 5.78
CA GLY A 60 4.45 -13.95 7.01
C GLY A 60 5.75 -14.34 7.71
N ALA A 61 6.76 -14.79 6.96
CA ALA A 61 8.07 -15.17 7.48
C ALA A 61 8.85 -13.98 8.06
N ALA A 62 8.72 -12.80 7.45
CA ALA A 62 9.30 -11.55 7.95
C ALA A 62 8.59 -10.98 9.19
N GLY A 63 7.49 -11.61 9.65
CA GLY A 63 6.68 -11.11 10.76
C GLY A 63 5.97 -9.79 10.46
N ILE A 64 5.85 -9.43 9.17
CA ILE A 64 5.17 -8.22 8.74
C ILE A 64 3.68 -8.45 8.93
N GLN A 65 3.13 -7.90 10.00
CA GLN A 65 1.69 -7.92 10.23
C GLN A 65 1.11 -6.52 9.97
N PRO A 66 -0.02 -6.42 9.27
CA PRO A 66 -0.74 -5.16 9.20
C PRO A 66 -1.14 -4.72 10.62
N LEU A 67 -0.97 -3.43 10.93
CA LEU A 67 -1.47 -2.83 12.17
C LEU A 67 -2.98 -3.15 12.31
N ASP A 68 -3.39 -3.73 13.44
CA ASP A 68 -4.74 -4.22 13.76
C ASP A 68 -5.18 -5.58 13.12
N GLY A 69 -4.21 -6.37 12.64
CA GLY A 69 -4.43 -7.61 11.85
C GLY A 69 -5.33 -8.70 12.46
N ARG A 70 -6.54 -8.86 11.88
CA ARG A 70 -7.31 -10.12 11.87
C ARG A 70 -7.56 -10.68 10.46
N GLY A 71 -7.08 -10.02 9.41
CA GLY A 71 -7.25 -10.48 8.03
C GLY A 71 -6.17 -11.50 7.64
N PRO A 72 -6.52 -12.68 7.09
CA PRO A 72 -5.53 -13.62 6.60
C PRO A 72 -4.75 -12.99 5.43
N LEU A 73 -3.43 -13.21 5.37
CA LEU A 73 -2.59 -12.83 4.22
C LEU A 73 -2.99 -13.56 2.93
N GLY A 74 -3.94 -14.50 3.02
CA GLY A 74 -4.41 -15.34 1.92
C GLY A 74 -3.58 -16.61 1.74
N ASP A 75 -3.69 -17.21 0.57
CA ASP A 75 -2.84 -18.34 0.19
C ASP A 75 -1.37 -17.92 0.12
N MET A 76 -0.47 -18.80 0.56
CA MET A 76 0.98 -18.53 0.64
C MET A 76 1.63 -18.08 -0.68
N ARG A 77 1.01 -18.39 -1.84
CA ARG A 77 1.49 -18.04 -3.18
C ARG A 77 0.92 -16.73 -3.72
N GLU A 78 0.02 -16.10 -2.99
CA GLU A 78 -0.56 -14.84 -3.41
C GLU A 78 0.49 -13.74 -3.43
N TYR A 79 0.41 -12.92 -4.47
CA TYR A 79 1.31 -11.79 -4.66
C TYR A 79 0.79 -10.60 -3.87
N LEU A 80 1.68 -10.04 -3.08
CA LEU A 80 1.46 -8.88 -2.24
C LEU A 80 2.39 -7.74 -2.64
N LEU A 81 1.93 -6.52 -2.42
CA LEU A 81 2.75 -5.32 -2.46
C LEU A 81 2.78 -4.74 -1.04
N ALA A 82 3.97 -4.74 -0.44
CA ALA A 82 4.26 -4.11 0.83
C ALA A 82 4.80 -2.71 0.59
N ILE A 83 4.17 -1.70 1.21
CA ILE A 83 4.54 -0.30 1.10
C ILE A 83 4.85 0.22 2.49
N GLU A 84 6.10 0.58 2.71
CA GLU A 84 6.55 1.13 3.97
C GLU A 84 6.45 2.65 3.94
N ALA A 85 5.77 3.22 4.92
CA ALA A 85 5.67 4.66 5.07
C ALA A 85 5.46 5.04 6.53
N PRO A 86 5.98 6.19 6.99
CA PRO A 86 5.54 6.81 8.22
C PRO A 86 4.15 7.42 8.00
N LEU A 87 3.19 7.03 8.84
CA LEU A 87 1.92 7.72 9.02
C LEU A 87 1.95 8.48 10.37
N ARG A 88 0.89 9.24 10.68
CA ARG A 88 0.81 10.08 11.89
C ARG A 88 1.11 9.33 13.19
N ASP A 89 0.83 8.03 13.23
CA ASP A 89 0.98 7.19 14.43
C ASP A 89 2.29 6.36 14.43
N GLY A 90 3.17 6.54 13.44
CA GLY A 90 4.45 5.84 13.33
C GLY A 90 4.73 5.20 11.97
N ALA A 91 5.87 4.52 11.86
CA ALA A 91 6.21 3.70 10.70
C ALA A 91 5.21 2.54 10.58
N THR A 92 4.73 2.29 9.37
CA THR A 92 3.78 1.21 9.09
C THR A 92 4.02 0.59 7.72
N THR A 93 3.55 -0.64 7.56
CA THR A 93 3.59 -1.38 6.30
C THR A 93 2.17 -1.58 5.79
N ILE A 94 1.84 -0.86 4.72
CA ILE A 94 0.58 -1.02 4.00
C ILE A 94 0.71 -2.24 3.09
N ILE A 95 -0.22 -3.19 3.22
CA ILE A 95 -0.20 -4.43 2.44
C ILE A 95 -1.38 -4.45 1.48
N LEU A 96 -1.06 -4.69 0.21
CA LEU A 96 -2.01 -4.76 -0.89
C LEU A 96 -1.93 -6.12 -1.59
N ARG A 97 -3.07 -6.69 -1.94
CA ARG A 97 -3.20 -7.96 -2.64
C ARG A 97 -3.92 -7.77 -3.98
N GLY A 98 -3.42 -8.46 -5.01
CA GLY A 98 -4.04 -8.43 -6.33
C GLY A 98 -3.21 -9.13 -7.41
N PRO A 99 -3.61 -9.02 -8.68
CA PRO A 99 -2.90 -9.63 -9.79
C PRO A 99 -1.45 -9.11 -9.90
N PRO A 100 -0.43 -9.98 -10.14
CA PRO A 100 0.98 -9.59 -10.13
C PRO A 100 1.29 -8.41 -11.05
N ALA A 101 0.76 -8.41 -12.27
CA ALA A 101 0.96 -7.32 -13.24
C ALA A 101 0.35 -5.98 -12.78
N THR A 102 -0.72 -6.04 -11.97
CA THR A 102 -1.35 -4.84 -11.39
C THR A 102 -0.49 -4.27 -10.27
N LEU A 103 0.00 -5.14 -9.38
CA LEU A 103 0.85 -4.74 -8.27
C LEU A 103 2.21 -4.23 -8.73
N GLU A 104 2.84 -4.88 -9.72
CA GLU A 104 4.11 -4.42 -10.29
C GLU A 104 3.94 -3.05 -10.96
N ARG A 105 2.85 -2.83 -11.70
CA ARG A 105 2.55 -1.51 -12.29
C ARG A 105 2.43 -0.43 -11.23
N LEU A 106 1.67 -0.68 -10.16
CA LEU A 106 1.49 0.26 -9.06
C LEU A 106 2.82 0.54 -8.35
N ARG A 107 3.63 -0.49 -8.11
CA ARG A 107 4.98 -0.35 -7.55
C ARG A 107 5.86 0.55 -8.42
N GLN A 108 5.88 0.33 -9.73
CA GLN A 108 6.65 1.17 -10.65
C GLN A 108 6.16 2.62 -10.66
N GLU A 109 4.85 2.86 -10.58
CA GLU A 109 4.29 4.20 -10.45
C GLU A 109 4.75 4.89 -9.16
N ILE A 110 4.74 4.17 -8.03
CA ILE A 110 5.23 4.66 -6.72
C ILE A 110 6.71 5.03 -6.84
N LEU A 111 7.56 4.10 -7.30
CA LEU A 111 9.01 4.32 -7.39
C LEU A 111 9.36 5.47 -8.34
N ARG A 112 8.73 5.55 -9.52
CA ARG A 112 8.94 6.66 -10.46
C ARG A 112 8.46 7.99 -9.88
N GLY A 113 7.33 7.99 -9.17
CA GLY A 113 6.81 9.17 -8.50
C GLY A 113 7.72 9.65 -7.37
N ARG A 114 8.27 8.73 -6.56
CA ARG A 114 9.30 9.02 -5.54
C ARG A 114 10.53 9.70 -6.15
N MET A 115 11.08 9.12 -7.21
CA MET A 115 12.25 9.68 -7.89
C MET A 115 11.98 11.09 -8.43
N ARG A 116 10.80 11.35 -9.00
CA ARG A 116 10.42 12.68 -9.48
C ARG A 116 10.32 13.68 -8.33
N ALA A 117 9.68 13.30 -7.23
CA ALA A 117 9.60 14.15 -6.05
C ALA A 117 10.99 14.46 -5.47
N ALA A 118 11.90 13.49 -5.42
CA ALA A 118 13.27 13.73 -4.95
C ALA A 118 14.09 14.68 -5.86
N LYS A 119 13.86 14.66 -7.18
CA LYS A 119 14.53 15.57 -8.12
C LYS A 119 14.08 17.02 -7.97
N GLN A 120 12.79 17.25 -7.68
CA GLN A 120 12.24 18.59 -7.50
C GLN A 120 12.80 19.33 -6.28
N TRP A 121 13.32 18.61 -5.28
CA TRP A 121 13.94 19.21 -4.09
C TRP A 121 15.43 19.55 -4.28
N ARG A 122 16.03 19.09 -5.38
CA ARG A 122 17.45 19.32 -5.71
C ARG A 122 17.65 20.42 -6.76
N SER A 123 16.56 21.01 -7.27
CA SER A 123 16.56 22.10 -8.25
C SER A 123 16.16 23.38 -7.56
#